data_AF-A0A1B6JJ12-F1
#
_entry.id   AF-A0A1B6JJ12-F1
#
_cell.length_a   1.000
_cell.length_b   1.000
_cell.length_c   1.000
_cell.angle_alpha   90.00
_cell.angle_beta   90.00
_cell.angle_gamma   90.00
#
_symmetry.space_group_name_H-M   'P 1'
#
loop_
_entity.id
_entity.type
_entity.pdbx_description
1 polymer ?
#
loop_
_entity_poly.entity_id
_entity_poly.type
_entity_poly.pdbx_seq_one_letter_code
_entity_poly.pdbx_strand_id
1 'polypeptide(L)'
;KCLVVGMVKEVVRTDSLKGRRGRLPSKPKSPQESPPSPPVSLITALVRAHVDTSPDLSTLDYSQYREPNPMEPPITEAEKILQFYNLLTTSLDVIRHFAEKIPGFSELCREDQELLFQLASLELFVLRLAYRTRATDTKLTFCNGVVLDKQQCQRSFGDWLLAIFDFCQSLHAMEIDISAFACLCALTLITERHGLKEPHKVEQLQMKIIGSLRDHVTYNA
;
A
#
# COMPACT_ATOMS: atom_id res chain seq x y z
N LYS A 1 -49.21 -26.56 -40.93
CA LYS A 1 -50.25 -25.74 -40.27
C LYS A 1 -49.69 -24.96 -39.08
N CYS A 2 -49.12 -25.59 -38.06
CA CYS A 2 -48.54 -24.90 -36.87
C CYS A 2 -47.39 -23.91 -37.17
N LEU A 3 -46.50 -24.22 -38.11
CA LEU A 3 -45.41 -23.29 -38.49
C LEU A 3 -45.92 -22.05 -39.24
N VAL A 4 -47.06 -22.18 -39.93
CA VAL A 4 -47.66 -21.08 -40.71
C VAL A 4 -48.26 -20.01 -39.79
N VAL A 5 -48.64 -20.39 -38.56
CA VAL A 5 -49.09 -19.45 -37.52
C VAL A 5 -47.96 -18.99 -36.59
N GLY A 6 -46.69 -19.16 -37.02
CA GLY A 6 -45.52 -18.59 -36.34
C GLY A 6 -44.92 -19.45 -35.21
N MET A 7 -45.30 -20.73 -35.08
CA MET A 7 -44.68 -21.60 -34.07
C MET A 7 -43.23 -21.95 -34.44
N VAL A 8 -42.35 -22.01 -33.43
CA VAL A 8 -40.92 -22.32 -33.62
C VAL A 8 -40.72 -23.78 -34.06
N LYS A 9 -39.97 -23.97 -35.15
CA LYS A 9 -39.78 -25.28 -35.80
C LYS A 9 -39.26 -26.37 -34.87
N GLU A 10 -38.38 -26.02 -33.95
CA GLU A 10 -37.76 -26.94 -32.98
C GLU A 10 -38.74 -27.54 -31.97
N VAL A 11 -39.93 -26.94 -31.85
CA VAL A 11 -40.93 -27.30 -30.83
C VAL A 11 -42.19 -27.92 -31.44
N VAL A 12 -42.35 -27.79 -32.76
CA VAL A 12 -43.49 -28.33 -33.51
C VAL A 12 -43.22 -29.80 -33.84
N ARG A 13 -44.07 -30.68 -33.33
CA ARG A 13 -43.99 -32.13 -33.58
C ARG A 13 -44.59 -32.50 -34.94
N THR A 14 -44.00 -33.47 -35.61
CA THR A 14 -44.56 -34.10 -36.82
C THR A 14 -45.38 -35.35 -36.43
N ASP A 15 -46.46 -35.65 -37.16
CA ASP A 15 -47.45 -36.70 -36.84
C ASP A 15 -46.89 -38.15 -36.78
N SER A 16 -45.61 -38.35 -37.11
CA SER A 16 -44.92 -39.65 -37.06
C SER A 16 -44.47 -40.10 -35.65
N LEU A 17 -44.64 -39.29 -34.61
CA LEU A 17 -44.15 -39.60 -33.26
C LEU A 17 -45.27 -40.05 -32.30
N LYS A 18 -45.48 -41.37 -32.16
CA LYS A 18 -46.31 -41.96 -31.09
C LYS A 18 -45.53 -42.02 -29.77
N GLY A 19 -45.95 -41.24 -28.76
CA GLY A 19 -45.63 -41.52 -27.35
C GLY A 19 -45.05 -40.38 -26.51
N ARG A 20 -45.62 -40.22 -25.31
CA ARG A 20 -45.28 -39.40 -24.12
C ARG A 20 -44.93 -37.91 -24.29
N ARG A 21 -45.51 -37.11 -23.38
CA ARG A 21 -45.38 -35.65 -23.23
C ARG A 21 -43.95 -35.27 -22.84
N GLY A 22 -43.03 -35.20 -23.81
CA GLY A 22 -41.64 -34.79 -23.56
C GLY A 22 -41.58 -33.32 -23.14
N ARG A 23 -40.90 -33.03 -22.02
CA ARG A 23 -40.57 -31.67 -21.55
C ARG A 23 -39.71 -30.96 -22.58
N LEU A 24 -39.90 -29.65 -22.71
CA LEU A 24 -39.10 -28.77 -23.56
C LEU A 24 -37.62 -28.85 -23.16
N PRO A 25 -36.66 -28.83 -24.10
CA PRO A 25 -35.25 -28.71 -23.77
C PRO A 25 -35.04 -27.36 -23.06
N SER A 26 -34.58 -27.38 -21.81
CA SER A 26 -34.16 -26.17 -21.12
C SER A 26 -32.89 -25.65 -21.79
N LYS A 27 -32.91 -24.36 -22.18
CA LYS A 27 -31.76 -23.60 -22.69
C LYS A 27 -30.50 -23.93 -21.85
N PRO A 28 -29.34 -24.21 -22.46
CA PRO A 28 -28.11 -24.39 -21.69
C PRO A 28 -27.85 -23.11 -20.91
N LYS A 29 -27.65 -23.25 -19.59
CA LYS A 29 -27.19 -22.15 -18.73
C LYS A 29 -25.86 -21.68 -19.29
N SER A 30 -25.82 -20.44 -19.79
CA SER A 30 -24.56 -19.74 -20.02
C SER A 30 -23.75 -19.75 -18.71
N PRO A 31 -22.42 -19.85 -18.76
CA PRO A 31 -21.60 -19.67 -17.57
C PRO A 31 -21.99 -18.32 -16.98
N GLN A 32 -22.56 -18.33 -15.79
CA GLN A 32 -22.84 -17.12 -15.05
C GLN A 32 -21.48 -16.62 -14.60
N GLU A 33 -20.86 -15.76 -15.42
CA GLU A 33 -19.72 -14.95 -14.97
C GLU A 33 -20.20 -14.27 -13.69
N SER A 34 -19.53 -14.58 -12.58
CA SER A 34 -19.73 -13.92 -11.30
C SER A 34 -19.74 -12.41 -11.56
N PRO A 35 -20.71 -11.66 -11.00
CA PRO A 35 -20.72 -10.21 -11.18
C PRO A 35 -19.36 -9.65 -10.76
N PRO A 36 -18.78 -8.70 -11.52
CA PRO A 36 -17.49 -8.13 -11.17
C PRO A 36 -17.59 -7.56 -9.75
N SER A 37 -16.56 -7.84 -8.94
CA SER A 37 -16.45 -7.29 -7.60
C SER A 37 -16.64 -5.76 -7.66
N PRO A 38 -17.36 -5.16 -6.70
CA PRO A 38 -17.50 -3.70 -6.66
C PRO A 38 -16.11 -3.03 -6.66
N PRO A 39 -15.97 -1.84 -7.26
CA PRO A 39 -14.69 -1.14 -7.31
C PRO A 39 -14.15 -0.94 -5.89
N VAL A 40 -12.88 -1.29 -5.68
CA VAL A 40 -12.19 -1.13 -4.40
C VAL A 40 -12.14 0.37 -4.09
N SER A 41 -12.56 0.77 -2.88
CA SER A 41 -12.51 2.17 -2.46
C SER A 41 -11.07 2.69 -2.41
N LEU A 42 -10.87 4.00 -2.59
CA LEU A 42 -9.54 4.61 -2.56
C LEU A 42 -8.82 4.30 -1.24
N ILE A 43 -9.48 4.47 -0.10
CA ILE A 43 -8.88 4.20 1.21
C ILE A 43 -8.49 2.73 1.37
N THR A 44 -9.31 1.79 0.88
CA THR A 44 -8.97 0.36 0.90
C THR A 44 -7.74 0.06 0.04
N ALA A 45 -7.61 0.72 -1.13
CA ALA A 45 -6.44 0.58 -1.98
C ALA A 45 -5.17 1.15 -1.32
N LEU A 46 -5.29 2.30 -0.62
CA LEU A 46 -4.18 2.88 0.14
C LEU A 46 -3.75 1.99 1.31
N VAL A 47 -4.70 1.43 2.06
CA VAL A 47 -4.41 0.46 3.13
C VAL A 47 -3.69 -0.75 2.56
N ARG A 48 -4.19 -1.31 1.44
CA ARG A 48 -3.52 -2.43 0.78
C ARG A 48 -2.12 -2.08 0.32
N ALA A 49 -1.92 -0.91 -0.29
CA ALA A 49 -0.59 -0.43 -0.67
C ALA A 49 0.36 -0.33 0.54
N HIS A 50 -0.14 0.19 1.68
CA HIS A 50 0.63 0.30 2.91
C HIS A 50 0.99 -1.07 3.51
N VAL A 51 0.03 -2.00 3.58
CA VAL A 51 0.21 -3.35 4.12
C VAL A 51 1.16 -4.17 3.24
N ASP A 52 0.95 -4.19 1.92
CA ASP A 52 1.79 -4.94 0.97
C ASP A 52 3.25 -4.46 0.94
N THR A 53 3.52 -3.25 1.44
CA THR A 53 4.86 -2.64 1.51
C THR A 53 5.36 -2.50 2.94
N SER A 54 4.69 -3.17 3.87
CA SER A 54 5.13 -3.32 5.24
C SER A 54 5.66 -4.74 5.45
N PRO A 55 6.75 -4.91 6.20
CA PRO A 55 7.31 -6.23 6.46
C PRO A 55 6.35 -7.09 7.28
N ASP A 56 6.21 -8.35 6.87
CA ASP A 56 5.54 -9.39 7.63
C ASP A 56 6.46 -9.87 8.77
N LEU A 57 5.90 -10.09 9.96
CA LEU A 57 6.61 -10.61 11.12
C LEU A 57 7.31 -11.95 10.85
N SER A 58 6.75 -12.77 9.96
CA SER A 58 7.29 -14.08 9.58
C SER A 58 8.48 -14.01 8.62
N THR A 59 8.68 -12.88 7.94
CA THR A 59 9.71 -12.69 6.89
C THR A 59 10.77 -11.67 7.28
N LEU A 60 10.88 -11.33 8.56
CA LEU A 60 11.85 -10.35 9.05
C LEU A 60 13.29 -10.85 8.84
N ASP A 61 14.15 -9.95 8.39
CA ASP A 61 15.57 -10.20 8.16
C ASP A 61 16.39 -9.80 9.39
N TYR A 62 16.84 -10.80 10.13
CA TYR A 62 17.73 -10.67 11.28
C TYR A 62 19.21 -10.89 10.92
N SER A 63 19.58 -11.01 9.64
CA SER A 63 20.96 -11.28 9.22
C SER A 63 21.97 -10.23 9.70
N GLN A 64 21.51 -9.00 9.90
CA GLN A 64 22.31 -7.87 10.39
C GLN A 64 22.08 -7.56 11.87
N TYR A 65 21.13 -8.23 12.54
CA TYR A 65 20.83 -8.01 13.94
C TYR A 65 22.00 -8.48 14.82
N ARG A 66 22.42 -7.64 15.76
CA ARG A 66 23.44 -7.99 16.75
C ARG A 66 22.95 -7.61 18.13
N GLU A 67 23.04 -8.56 19.07
CA GLU A 67 22.73 -8.28 20.47
C GLU A 67 23.72 -7.25 21.04
N PRO A 68 23.27 -6.37 21.96
CA PRO A 68 24.14 -5.43 22.64
C PRO A 68 25.29 -6.13 23.36
N ASN A 69 26.53 -5.87 22.92
CA ASN A 69 27.73 -6.39 23.57
C ASN A 69 28.62 -5.24 24.07
N PRO A 70 28.82 -5.10 25.39
CA PRO A 70 29.66 -4.05 25.99
C PRO A 70 31.13 -4.09 25.56
N MET A 71 31.61 -5.24 25.08
CA MET A 71 32.99 -5.44 24.60
C MET A 71 33.12 -5.36 23.07
N GLU A 72 32.06 -4.99 22.35
CA GLU A 72 32.13 -4.86 20.90
C GLU A 72 33.07 -3.69 20.52
N PRO A 73 34.06 -3.92 19.64
CA PRO A 73 34.94 -2.84 19.20
C PRO A 73 34.13 -1.76 18.48
N PRO A 74 34.55 -0.48 18.58
CA PRO A 74 33.91 0.58 17.84
C PRO A 74 34.04 0.32 16.34
N ILE A 75 32.92 0.38 15.62
CA ILE A 75 32.91 0.35 14.16
C ILE A 75 33.43 1.68 13.61
N THR A 76 34.09 1.61 12.46
CA THR A 76 34.63 2.77 11.76
C THR A 76 33.52 3.68 11.25
N GLU A 77 33.82 4.97 11.03
CA GLU A 77 32.87 5.90 10.42
C GLU A 77 32.39 5.44 9.03
N ALA A 78 33.29 4.83 8.24
CA ALA A 78 32.94 4.28 6.94
C ALA A 78 31.87 3.17 7.05
N GLU A 79 31.98 2.27 8.03
CA GLU A 79 30.99 1.22 8.26
C GLU A 79 29.64 1.78 8.72
N LYS A 80 29.64 2.80 9.59
CA LYS A 80 28.40 3.48 10.03
C LYS A 80 27.66 4.10 8.86
N ILE A 81 28.38 4.83 8.02
CA ILE A 81 27.85 5.50 6.83
C ILE A 81 27.33 4.48 5.82
N LEU A 82 28.08 3.40 5.59
CA LEU A 82 27.68 2.35 4.66
C LEU A 82 26.42 1.63 5.14
N GLN A 83 26.33 1.28 6.44
CA GLN A 83 25.12 0.70 7.02
C GLN A 83 23.92 1.62 6.85
N PHE A 84 24.09 2.91 7.14
CA PHE A 84 23.02 3.91 6.98
C PHE A 84 22.51 3.97 5.53
N TYR A 85 23.39 4.16 4.55
CA TYR A 85 23.00 4.31 3.16
C TYR A 85 22.39 3.03 2.57
N ASN A 86 22.92 1.86 2.93
CA ASN A 86 22.36 0.58 2.48
C ASN A 86 20.93 0.39 3.01
N LEU A 87 20.73 0.71 4.29
CA LEU A 87 19.42 0.60 4.93
C LEU A 87 18.41 1.60 4.34
N LEU A 88 18.85 2.84 4.14
CA LEU A 88 18.02 3.89 3.57
C LEU A 88 17.64 3.54 2.13
N THR A 89 18.60 3.26 1.26
CA THR A 89 18.32 3.02 -0.18
C THR A 89 17.39 1.84 -0.41
N THR A 90 17.63 0.70 0.24
CA THR A 90 16.74 -0.47 0.14
C THR A 90 15.35 -0.22 0.74
N SER A 91 15.25 0.61 1.78
CA SER A 91 13.95 1.07 2.31
C SER A 91 13.23 1.99 1.34
N LEU A 92 13.95 2.89 0.67
CA LEU A 92 13.38 3.78 -0.34
C LEU A 92 12.83 3.00 -1.54
N ASP A 93 13.45 1.89 -1.93
CA ASP A 93 12.89 1.04 -2.98
C ASP A 93 11.52 0.48 -2.57
N VAL A 94 11.34 0.05 -1.32
CA VAL A 94 10.01 -0.37 -0.82
C VAL A 94 9.00 0.78 -0.82
N ILE A 95 9.44 2.00 -0.47
CA ILE A 95 8.57 3.19 -0.50
C ILE A 95 8.20 3.55 -1.95
N ARG A 96 9.07 3.28 -2.93
CA ARG A 96 8.75 3.47 -4.36
C ARG A 96 7.64 2.52 -4.80
N HIS A 97 7.70 1.25 -4.38
CA HIS A 97 6.62 0.29 -4.62
C HIS A 97 5.31 0.71 -3.93
N PHE A 98 5.37 1.39 -2.79
CA PHE A 98 4.19 1.99 -2.16
C PHE A 98 3.59 3.08 -3.04
N ALA A 99 4.42 4.02 -3.52
CA ALA A 99 3.99 5.10 -4.40
C ALA A 99 3.31 4.59 -5.68
N GLU A 100 3.90 3.60 -6.33
CA GLU A 100 3.36 2.97 -7.55
C GLU A 100 2.00 2.29 -7.33
N LYS A 101 1.69 1.89 -6.09
CA LYS A 101 0.41 1.27 -5.72
C LYS A 101 -0.67 2.29 -5.35
N ILE A 102 -0.38 3.59 -5.28
CA ILE A 102 -1.37 4.63 -5.04
C ILE A 102 -2.23 4.83 -6.30
N PRO A 103 -3.56 4.62 -6.24
CA PRO A 103 -4.42 4.83 -7.40
C PRO A 103 -4.31 6.26 -7.94
N GLY A 104 -4.02 6.41 -9.22
CA GLY A 104 -3.82 7.70 -9.89
C GLY A 104 -2.38 8.22 -9.90
N PHE A 105 -1.44 7.64 -9.13
CA PHE A 105 -0.04 8.09 -9.15
C PHE A 105 0.65 7.82 -10.49
N SER A 106 0.42 6.63 -11.06
CA SER A 106 0.98 6.23 -12.37
C SER A 106 0.40 7.02 -13.55
N GLU A 107 -0.68 7.78 -13.35
CA GLU A 107 -1.31 8.64 -14.37
C GLU A 107 -0.66 10.03 -14.45
N LEU A 108 0.17 10.38 -13.46
CA LEU A 108 1.02 11.58 -13.51
C LEU A 108 2.17 11.37 -14.51
N CYS A 109 2.71 12.45 -15.07
CA CYS A 109 3.90 12.34 -15.89
C CYS A 109 5.11 11.84 -15.06
N ARG A 110 6.08 11.20 -15.74
CA ARG A 110 7.23 10.57 -15.07
C ARG A 110 8.05 11.59 -14.28
N GLU A 111 8.20 12.79 -14.82
CA GLU A 111 8.92 13.90 -14.21
C GLU A 111 8.30 14.29 -12.86
N ASP A 112 6.97 14.33 -12.78
CA ASP A 112 6.26 14.65 -11.53
C ASP A 112 6.32 13.49 -10.54
N GLN A 113 6.20 12.23 -11.00
CA GLN A 113 6.39 11.06 -10.14
C GLN A 113 7.78 11.05 -9.50
N GLU A 114 8.83 11.29 -10.28
CA GLU A 114 10.21 11.35 -9.80
C GLU A 114 10.42 12.52 -8.84
N LEU A 115 9.91 13.71 -9.17
CA LEU A 115 10.03 14.90 -8.32
C LEU A 115 9.33 14.71 -6.96
N LEU A 116 8.07 14.26 -6.97
CA LEU A 116 7.31 14.01 -5.74
C LEU A 116 8.02 12.99 -4.86
N PHE A 117 8.48 11.88 -5.46
CA PHE A 117 9.19 10.85 -4.72
C PHE A 117 10.52 11.35 -4.13
N GLN A 118 11.34 12.04 -4.93
CA GLN A 118 12.62 12.58 -4.46
C GLN A 118 12.44 13.51 -3.27
N LEU A 119 11.43 14.39 -3.31
CA LEU A 119 11.18 15.37 -2.27
C LEU A 119 10.52 14.78 -1.01
N ALA A 120 9.76 13.69 -1.11
CA ALA A 120 9.02 13.10 0.01
C ALA A 120 9.65 11.81 0.58
N SER A 121 10.61 11.19 -0.12
CA SER A 121 11.11 9.85 0.21
C SER A 121 11.67 9.72 1.63
N LEU A 122 12.43 10.71 2.10
CA LEU A 122 12.97 10.71 3.47
C LEU A 122 11.88 10.97 4.52
N GLU A 123 10.92 11.85 4.22
CA GLU A 123 9.76 12.11 5.09
C GLU A 123 8.93 10.83 5.27
N LEU A 124 8.68 10.11 4.17
CA LEU A 124 7.99 8.81 4.19
C LEU A 124 8.76 7.74 4.94
N PHE A 125 10.08 7.71 4.79
CA PHE A 125 10.95 6.78 5.52
C PHE A 125 10.79 6.98 7.03
N VAL A 126 10.89 8.23 7.51
CA VAL A 126 10.73 8.56 8.93
C VAL A 126 9.30 8.29 9.40
N LEU A 127 8.29 8.72 8.64
CA LEU A 127 6.88 8.56 9.01
C LEU A 127 6.52 7.08 9.20
N ARG A 128 6.93 6.22 8.27
CA ARG A 128 6.67 4.78 8.31
C ARG A 128 7.48 4.07 9.39
N LEU A 129 8.71 4.50 9.64
CA LEU A 129 9.53 3.97 10.73
C LEU A 129 8.93 4.34 12.10
N ALA A 130 8.53 5.60 12.28
CA ALA A 130 7.94 6.10 13.51
C ALA A 130 6.60 5.41 13.82
N TYR A 131 5.75 5.19 12.82
CA TYR A 131 4.49 4.47 13.01
C TYR A 131 4.69 3.01 13.45
N ARG A 132 5.73 2.34 12.93
CA ARG A 132 6.02 0.95 13.26
C ARG A 132 6.72 0.77 14.62
N THR A 133 7.47 1.78 15.04
CA THR A 133 8.36 1.71 16.20
C THR A 133 7.70 2.29 17.43
N ARG A 134 7.86 1.64 18.60
CA ARG A 134 7.51 2.20 19.90
C ARG A 134 8.77 2.68 20.62
N ALA A 135 8.65 3.72 21.44
CA ALA A 135 9.79 4.27 22.19
C ALA A 135 10.43 3.25 23.16
N THR A 136 9.66 2.27 23.61
CA THR A 136 10.09 1.17 24.49
C THR A 136 10.80 0.04 23.75
N ASP A 137 10.82 0.05 22.42
CA ASP A 137 11.40 -1.05 21.65
C ASP A 137 12.92 -1.08 21.79
N THR A 138 13.46 -2.29 21.96
CA THR A 138 14.91 -2.55 21.99
C THR A 138 15.47 -2.80 20.58
N LYS A 139 14.60 -3.07 19.60
CA LYS A 139 14.95 -3.32 18.20
C LYS A 139 14.03 -2.54 17.27
N LEU A 140 14.55 -2.12 16.13
CA LEU A 140 13.80 -1.42 15.09
C LEU A 140 13.63 -2.32 13.88
N THR A 141 12.43 -2.29 13.30
CA THR A 141 12.13 -2.97 12.04
C THR A 141 11.92 -1.93 10.95
N PHE A 142 12.72 -2.03 9.89
CA PHE A 142 12.65 -1.12 8.74
C PHE A 142 11.70 -1.67 7.68
N CYS A 143 11.20 -0.82 6.77
CA CYS A 143 10.18 -1.26 5.81
C CYS A 143 10.70 -2.28 4.78
N ASN A 144 12.02 -2.38 4.60
CA ASN A 144 12.67 -3.45 3.84
C ASN A 144 12.76 -4.80 4.60
N GLY A 145 12.22 -4.89 5.82
CA GLY A 145 12.22 -6.09 6.65
C GLY A 145 13.45 -6.29 7.52
N VAL A 146 14.51 -5.48 7.34
CA VAL A 146 15.71 -5.55 8.17
C VAL A 146 15.39 -5.19 9.61
N VAL A 147 15.94 -5.96 10.54
CA VAL A 147 15.83 -5.72 11.98
C VAL A 147 17.20 -5.41 12.55
N LEU A 148 17.31 -4.32 13.30
CA LEU A 148 18.53 -3.90 13.99
C LEU A 148 18.23 -3.62 15.45
N ASP A 149 19.21 -3.85 16.32
CA ASP A 149 19.15 -3.39 17.71
C ASP A 149 19.19 -1.85 17.76
N LYS A 150 18.52 -1.26 18.76
CA LYS A 150 18.51 0.18 18.99
C LYS A 150 19.91 0.77 19.06
N GLN A 151 20.88 0.07 19.66
CA GLN A 151 22.27 0.53 19.72
C GLN A 151 22.95 0.52 18.35
N GLN A 152 22.64 -0.44 17.49
CA GLN A 152 23.15 -0.45 16.11
C GLN A 152 22.61 0.77 15.35
N CYS A 153 21.31 1.04 15.44
CA CYS A 153 20.71 2.24 14.87
C CYS A 153 21.35 3.51 15.42
N GLN A 154 21.57 3.61 16.74
CA GLN A 154 22.18 4.79 17.36
C GLN A 154 23.57 5.09 16.80
N ARG A 155 24.38 4.06 16.50
CA ARG A 155 25.71 4.23 15.92
C ARG A 155 25.68 4.82 14.52
N SER A 156 24.69 4.47 13.69
CA SER A 156 24.59 4.94 12.31
C SER A 156 23.75 6.22 12.14
N PHE A 157 22.70 6.39 12.94
CA PHE A 157 21.76 7.51 12.83
C PHE A 157 22.13 8.67 13.77
N GLY A 158 22.87 8.41 14.84
CA GLY A 158 23.23 9.42 15.84
C GLY A 158 21.99 10.07 16.47
N ASP A 159 22.07 11.38 16.71
CA ASP A 159 21.00 12.15 17.36
C ASP A 159 19.71 12.21 16.54
N TRP A 160 19.78 11.95 15.23
CA TRP A 160 18.59 11.88 14.40
C TRP A 160 17.64 10.77 14.87
N LEU A 161 18.17 9.66 15.40
CA LEU A 161 17.35 8.59 15.95
C LEU A 161 16.50 9.05 17.14
N LEU A 162 17.04 9.94 17.98
CA LEU A 162 16.31 10.49 19.13
C LEU A 162 15.13 11.33 18.64
N ALA A 163 15.33 12.18 17.63
CA ALA A 163 14.24 12.94 17.02
C ALA A 163 13.15 12.03 16.40
N ILE A 164 13.54 10.89 15.82
CA ILE A 164 12.58 9.89 15.32
C ILE A 164 11.77 9.28 16.47
N PHE A 165 12.39 9.01 17.62
CA PHE A 165 11.68 8.50 18.80
C PHE A 165 10.76 9.53 19.46
N ASP A 166 11.14 10.81 19.47
CA ASP A 166 10.25 11.87 19.94
C ASP A 166 9.04 12.02 19.02
N PHE A 167 9.28 11.92 17.71
CA PHE A 167 8.22 11.91 16.72
C PHE A 167 7.31 10.68 16.85
N CYS A 168 7.86 9.48 17.09
CA CYS A 168 7.03 8.28 17.26
C CYS A 168 6.11 8.39 18.47
N GLN A 169 6.59 8.94 19.60
CA GLN A 169 5.75 9.16 20.79
C GLN A 169 4.60 10.10 20.49
N SER A 170 4.87 11.21 19.79
CA SER A 170 3.84 12.17 19.37
C SER A 170 2.84 11.54 18.39
N LEU A 171 3.32 10.71 17.46
CA LEU A 171 2.49 10.01 16.48
C LEU A 171 1.56 8.98 17.14
N HIS A 172 2.09 8.16 18.07
CA HIS A 172 1.31 7.17 18.81
C HIS A 172 0.30 7.81 19.78
N ALA A 173 0.62 8.97 20.35
CA ALA A 173 -0.31 9.72 21.21
C ALA A 173 -1.56 10.23 20.47
N MET A 174 -1.52 10.32 19.14
CA MET A 174 -2.68 10.68 18.32
C MET A 174 -3.59 9.47 17.98
N GLU A 175 -3.20 8.24 18.35
CA GLU A 175 -3.99 7.01 18.15
C GLU A 175 -4.48 6.82 16.71
N ILE A 176 -3.62 7.12 15.73
CA ILE A 176 -3.97 7.07 14.30
C ILE A 176 -4.14 5.63 13.83
N ASP A 177 -5.33 5.28 13.36
CA ASP A 177 -5.60 3.96 12.77
C ASP A 177 -4.90 3.75 11.42
N ILE A 178 -4.84 2.49 10.97
CA ILE A 178 -4.12 2.11 9.73
C ILE A 178 -4.69 2.79 8.47
N SER A 179 -5.98 3.08 8.43
CA SER A 179 -6.65 3.68 7.28
C SER A 179 -6.29 5.15 7.16
N ALA A 180 -6.38 5.88 8.28
CA ALA A 180 -5.92 7.26 8.37
C ALA A 180 -4.42 7.36 8.09
N PHE A 181 -3.62 6.44 8.64
CA PHE A 181 -2.17 6.44 8.43
C PHE A 181 -1.78 6.20 6.95
N ALA A 182 -2.47 5.29 6.25
CA ALA A 182 -2.25 5.05 4.84
C ALA A 182 -2.55 6.31 3.99
N CYS A 183 -3.62 7.05 4.33
CA CYS A 183 -3.91 8.34 3.72
C CYS A 183 -2.82 9.39 4.03
N LEU A 184 -2.34 9.47 5.27
CA LEU A 184 -1.25 10.40 5.63
C LEU A 184 0.03 10.12 4.85
N CYS A 185 0.42 8.85 4.71
CA CYS A 185 1.55 8.47 3.85
C CYS A 185 1.32 8.91 2.40
N ALA A 186 0.13 8.68 1.85
CA ALA A 186 -0.17 9.12 0.49
C ALA A 186 -0.12 10.66 0.35
N LEU A 187 -0.60 11.41 1.35
CA LEU A 187 -0.57 12.88 1.35
C LEU A 187 0.84 13.46 1.53
N THR A 188 1.74 12.78 2.24
CA THR A 188 3.16 13.17 2.30
C THR A 188 3.82 13.12 0.92
N LEU A 189 3.45 12.13 0.09
CA LEU A 189 3.92 12.01 -1.28
C LEU A 189 3.19 12.95 -2.24
N ILE A 190 1.85 12.90 -2.23
CA ILE A 190 0.98 13.63 -3.14
C ILE A 190 0.67 14.99 -2.53
N THR A 191 1.60 15.92 -2.71
CA THR A 191 1.47 17.30 -2.28
C THR A 191 2.02 18.24 -3.34
N GLU A 192 1.53 19.47 -3.36
CA GLU A 192 2.08 20.50 -4.23
C GLU A 192 3.57 20.72 -3.92
N ARG A 193 4.40 20.73 -4.96
CA ARG A 193 5.84 20.95 -4.89
C ARG A 193 6.25 21.90 -6.02
N HIS A 194 7.26 22.74 -5.76
CA HIS A 194 7.84 23.57 -6.81
C HIS A 194 8.49 22.70 -7.89
N GLY A 195 8.18 22.97 -9.16
CA GLY A 195 8.77 22.28 -10.32
C GLY A 195 7.87 21.25 -11.00
N LEU A 196 6.67 21.01 -10.47
CA LEU A 196 5.66 20.15 -11.09
C LEU A 196 5.28 20.63 -12.49
N LYS A 197 5.15 19.68 -13.43
CA LYS A 197 4.68 19.89 -14.80
C LYS A 197 3.17 19.99 -14.85
N GLU A 198 2.48 19.17 -14.07
CA GLU A 198 1.02 19.08 -14.03
C GLU A 198 0.47 19.30 -12.60
N PRO A 199 0.71 20.48 -11.98
CA PRO A 199 0.34 20.73 -10.57
C PRO A 199 -1.15 20.49 -10.29
N HIS A 200 -2.03 20.84 -11.23
CA HIS A 200 -3.47 20.61 -11.09
C HIS A 200 -3.85 19.12 -11.03
N LYS A 201 -3.10 18.22 -11.68
CA LYS A 201 -3.38 16.78 -11.57
C LYS A 201 -2.97 16.25 -10.20
N VAL A 202 -1.83 16.70 -9.67
CA VAL A 202 -1.37 16.37 -8.32
C VAL A 202 -2.36 16.86 -7.28
N GLU A 203 -2.83 18.11 -7.40
CA GLU A 203 -3.85 18.69 -6.53
C GLU A 203 -5.15 17.89 -6.58
N GLN A 204 -5.64 17.52 -7.77
CA GLN A 204 -6.84 16.69 -7.89
C GLN A 204 -6.69 15.33 -7.20
N LEU A 205 -5.53 14.69 -7.32
CA LEU A 205 -5.25 13.43 -6.64
C LEU A 205 -5.18 13.63 -5.11
N GLN A 206 -4.51 14.69 -4.66
CA GLN A 206 -4.44 15.08 -3.25
C GLN A 206 -5.84 15.28 -2.66
N MET A 207 -6.71 16.02 -3.36
CA MET A 207 -8.08 16.29 -2.89
C MET A 207 -8.93 15.02 -2.79
N LYS A 208 -8.75 14.04 -3.69
CA LYS A 208 -9.40 12.72 -3.58
C LYS A 208 -8.97 11.96 -2.32
N ILE A 209 -7.68 12.01 -1.99
CA ILE A 209 -7.13 11.38 -0.78
C ILE A 209 -7.64 12.11 0.47
N ILE A 210 -7.63 13.45 0.49
CA ILE A 210 -8.19 14.26 1.59
C ILE A 210 -9.67 13.96 1.80
N GLY A 211 -10.46 13.89 0.72
CA GLY A 211 -11.87 13.53 0.79
C GLY A 211 -12.07 12.16 1.46
N SER A 212 -11.30 11.16 1.03
CA SER A 212 -11.36 9.80 1.59
C SER A 212 -10.96 9.76 3.07
N LEU A 213 -9.91 10.50 3.46
CA LEU A 213 -9.49 10.63 4.86
C LEU A 213 -10.56 11.31 5.71
N ARG A 214 -11.12 12.42 5.23
CA ARG A 214 -12.16 13.16 5.94
C ARG A 214 -13.40 12.31 6.17
N ASP A 215 -13.84 11.58 5.14
CA ASP A 215 -15.00 10.71 5.24
C ASP A 215 -14.73 9.57 6.25
N HIS A 216 -13.53 8.96 6.21
CA HIS A 216 -13.13 7.95 7.19
C HIS A 216 -13.13 8.48 8.62
N VAL A 217 -12.52 9.64 8.87
CA VAL A 217 -12.46 10.25 10.21
C VAL A 217 -13.85 10.66 10.71
N THR A 218 -14.74 11.08 9.82
CA THR A 218 -16.09 11.54 10.23
C THR A 218 -17.01 10.37 10.62
N TYR A 219 -16.86 9.21 9.96
CA TYR A 219 -17.81 8.10 10.10
C TYR A 219 -17.25 6.86 10.80
N ASN A 220 -15.92 6.74 10.94
CA ASN A 220 -15.26 5.53 11.44
C ASN A 220 -14.19 5.80 12.53
N ALA A 221 -13.97 7.05 12.95
CA ALA A 221 -13.08 7.37 14.07
C ALA A 221 -13.77 7.22 15.43
#